data_AF-A0A957YZZ1-F1
#
_entry.id   AF-A0A957YZZ1-F1
#
_cell.length_a   1.000
_cell.length_b   1.000
_cell.length_c   1.000
_cell.angle_alpha   90.00
_cell.angle_beta   90.00
_cell.angle_gamma   90.00
#
_symmetry.space_group_name_H-M   'P 1'
#
loop_
_entity.id
_entity.type
_entity.pdbx_description
1 polymer ?
#
loop_
_entity_poly.entity_id
_entity_poly.type
_entity_poly.pdbx_seq_one_letter_code
_entity_poly.pdbx_strand_id
1 'polypeptide(L)'
;MTSIPQPRTESAKRAGARGLIRFFSLTLGWMGVCGSVAILVAHGLLTAPISPLALISIGGLMPLVAALVAAGYEAGRAGLGTLMKQLAFTRLPGRWCMVALLGMALVVLLALLLGRMLVGAWSPAPPVVTWQTLPLLALVYLIIAL
;
A
#
# COMPACT_ATOMS: atom_id res chain seq x y z
N MET A 1 5.24 -1.36 50.42
CA MET A 1 5.42 -0.91 49.03
C MET A 1 4.24 -1.42 48.21
N THR A 2 3.21 -0.60 48.04
CA THR A 2 1.97 -0.93 47.33
C THR A 2 2.01 -0.26 45.95
N SER A 3 2.20 -1.04 44.89
CA SER A 3 2.16 -0.56 43.51
C SER A 3 0.71 -0.20 43.15
N ILE A 4 0.44 1.09 42.96
CA ILE A 4 -0.86 1.57 42.47
C ILE A 4 -1.02 1.08 41.02
N PRO A 5 -2.09 0.34 40.69
CA PRO A 5 -2.29 -0.20 39.35
C PRO A 5 -2.62 0.95 38.39
N GLN A 6 -1.86 1.05 37.28
CA GLN A 6 -2.10 2.03 36.22
C GLN A 6 -3.31 1.63 35.35
N PRO A 7 -4.49 2.27 35.47
CA PRO A 7 -5.67 1.89 34.69
C PRO A 7 -5.73 2.58 33.32
N ARG A 8 -4.90 3.62 33.11
CA ARG A 8 -4.95 4.48 31.91
C ARG A 8 -4.22 3.92 30.69
N THR A 9 -3.24 3.04 30.89
CA THR A 9 -2.41 2.53 29.79
C THR A 9 -3.09 1.37 29.05
N GLU A 10 -3.87 0.53 29.73
CA GLU A 10 -4.60 -0.56 29.06
C GLU A 10 -5.76 -0.07 28.18
N SER A 11 -6.51 0.94 28.62
CA SER A 11 -7.67 1.44 27.84
C SER A 11 -7.24 2.12 26.55
N ALA A 12 -6.14 2.89 26.57
CA ALA A 12 -5.55 3.50 25.39
C ALA A 12 -5.01 2.45 24.40
N LYS A 13 -4.36 1.39 24.91
CA LYS A 13 -3.83 0.30 24.08
C LYS A 13 -4.96 -0.50 23.39
N ARG A 14 -6.07 -0.75 24.09
CA ARG A 14 -7.27 -1.41 23.53
C ARG A 14 -8.06 -0.52 22.57
N ALA A 15 -7.98 0.80 22.69
CA ALA A 15 -8.54 1.73 21.71
C ALA A 15 -7.76 1.64 20.40
N GLY A 16 -6.43 1.81 20.43
CA GLY A 16 -5.59 1.74 19.24
C GLY A 16 -5.61 0.37 18.53
N ALA A 17 -5.72 -0.73 19.28
CA ALA A 17 -5.88 -2.05 18.67
C ALA A 17 -7.19 -2.19 17.88
N ARG A 18 -8.28 -1.57 18.33
CA ARG A 18 -9.58 -1.60 17.63
C ARG A 18 -9.57 -0.73 16.37
N GLY A 19 -8.91 0.43 16.39
CA GLY A 19 -8.69 1.23 15.17
C GLY A 19 -7.86 0.48 14.13
N LEU A 20 -6.79 -0.19 14.57
CA LEU A 20 -5.92 -0.96 13.69
C LEU A 20 -6.67 -2.13 13.02
N ILE A 21 -7.47 -2.88 13.79
CA ILE A 21 -8.28 -3.98 13.23
C ILE A 21 -9.27 -3.44 12.20
N ARG A 22 -9.96 -2.33 12.49
CA ARG A 22 -10.91 -1.72 11.53
C ARG A 22 -10.21 -1.25 10.26
N PHE A 23 -9.04 -0.63 10.38
CA PHE A 23 -8.21 -0.19 9.25
C PHE A 23 -7.83 -1.38 8.35
N PHE A 24 -7.31 -2.45 8.94
CA PHE A 24 -6.91 -3.64 8.17
C PHE A 24 -8.11 -4.31 7.52
N SER A 25 -9.22 -4.52 8.24
CA SER A 25 -10.41 -5.17 7.69
C SER A 25 -11.01 -4.38 6.53
N LEU A 26 -11.07 -3.05 6.62
CA LEU A 26 -11.56 -2.19 5.53
C LEU A 26 -10.65 -2.26 4.30
N THR A 27 -9.35 -2.21 4.54
CA THR A 27 -8.35 -2.19 3.47
C THR A 27 -8.27 -3.55 2.77
N LEU A 28 -8.18 -4.65 3.52
CA LEU A 28 -8.16 -6.02 3.00
C LEU A 28 -9.46 -6.38 2.29
N GLY A 29 -10.62 -6.06 2.89
CA GLY A 29 -11.92 -6.35 2.29
C GLY A 29 -12.08 -5.65 0.94
N TRP A 30 -11.74 -4.36 0.89
CA TRP A 30 -11.86 -3.59 -0.34
C TRP A 30 -10.83 -3.98 -1.40
N MET A 31 -9.55 -4.13 -1.03
CA MET A 31 -8.53 -4.64 -1.96
C MET A 31 -8.91 -6.02 -2.49
N GLY A 32 -9.46 -6.89 -1.64
CA GLY A 32 -9.94 -8.21 -2.04
C GLY A 32 -11.06 -8.13 -3.08
N VAL A 33 -12.05 -7.25 -2.86
CA VAL A 33 -13.15 -7.04 -3.82
C VAL A 33 -12.63 -6.44 -5.13
N CYS A 34 -11.88 -5.34 -5.09
CA CYS A 34 -11.35 -4.71 -6.30
C CYS A 34 -10.40 -5.62 -7.07
N GLY A 35 -9.53 -6.36 -6.37
CA GLY A 35 -8.62 -7.33 -6.96
C GLY A 35 -9.37 -8.49 -7.62
N SER A 36 -10.38 -9.04 -6.93
CA SER A 36 -11.22 -10.10 -7.49
C SER A 36 -11.94 -9.62 -8.75
N VAL A 37 -12.59 -8.45 -8.70
CA VAL A 37 -13.27 -7.88 -9.88
C VAL A 37 -12.28 -7.62 -11.01
N ALA A 38 -11.09 -7.09 -10.73
CA ALA A 38 -10.06 -6.88 -11.75
C ALA A 38 -9.61 -8.19 -12.41
N ILE A 39 -9.46 -9.27 -11.65
CA ILE A 39 -9.13 -10.61 -12.17
C ILE A 39 -10.27 -11.13 -13.06
N LEU A 40 -11.53 -11.04 -12.61
CA LEU A 40 -12.67 -11.48 -13.40
C LEU A 40 -12.80 -10.71 -14.72
N VAL A 41 -12.57 -9.39 -14.70
CA VAL A 41 -12.57 -8.56 -15.92
C VAL A 41 -11.39 -8.92 -16.83
N ALA A 42 -10.19 -9.15 -16.27
CA ALA A 42 -9.01 -9.52 -17.04
C ALA A 42 -9.15 -10.88 -17.74
N HIS A 43 -9.90 -11.81 -17.13
CA HIS A 43 -10.22 -13.11 -17.73
C HIS A 43 -11.46 -13.07 -18.66
N GLY A 44 -12.07 -11.90 -18.87
CA GLY A 44 -13.24 -11.76 -19.74
C GLY A 44 -14.53 -12.36 -19.19
N LEU A 45 -14.57 -12.71 -17.90
CA LEU A 45 -15.78 -13.23 -17.21
C LEU A 45 -16.78 -12.12 -16.87
N LEU A 46 -16.32 -10.86 -16.82
CA LEU A 46 -17.14 -9.67 -16.61
C LEU A 46 -16.79 -8.62 -17.65
N THR A 47 -17.80 -8.14 -18.38
CA THR A 47 -17.69 -6.96 -19.24
C THR A 47 -17.91 -5.70 -18.40
N ALA A 48 -16.83 -5.14 -17.86
CA ALA A 48 -16.86 -3.85 -17.19
C ALA A 48 -16.37 -2.74 -18.16
N PRO A 49 -16.98 -1.55 -18.15
CA PRO A 49 -16.48 -0.39 -18.90
C PRO A 49 -15.19 0.19 -18.30
N ILE A 50 -14.67 -0.40 -17.22
CA ILE A 50 -13.53 0.07 -16.45
C ILE A 50 -12.37 -0.90 -16.69
N SER A 51 -11.20 -0.36 -17.05
CA SER A 51 -10.02 -1.20 -17.27
C SER A 51 -9.59 -1.89 -15.96
N PRO A 52 -9.06 -3.14 -16.01
CA PRO A 52 -8.57 -3.84 -14.83
C PRO A 52 -7.53 -3.01 -14.05
N LEU A 53 -6.73 -2.23 -14.77
CA LEU A 53 -5.71 -1.37 -14.20
C LEU A 53 -6.33 -0.23 -13.39
N ALA A 54 -7.43 0.37 -13.85
CA ALA A 54 -8.15 1.39 -13.08
C ALA A 54 -8.77 0.82 -11.81
N LEU A 55 -9.30 -0.41 -11.85
CA LEU A 55 -9.82 -1.12 -10.66
C LEU A 55 -8.73 -1.35 -9.61
N ILE A 56 -7.53 -1.76 -10.03
CA ILE A 56 -6.38 -1.94 -9.14
C ILE A 56 -5.93 -0.60 -8.55
N SER A 57 -5.89 0.46 -9.35
CA SER A 57 -5.54 1.82 -8.89
C SER A 57 -6.53 2.34 -7.82
N ILE A 58 -7.83 2.13 -8.03
CA ILE A 58 -8.87 2.50 -7.05
C ILE A 58 -8.73 1.66 -5.78
N GLY A 59 -8.45 0.36 -5.92
CA GLY A 59 -8.15 -0.52 -4.78
C GLY A 59 -6.91 -0.06 -4.00
N GLY A 60 -5.89 0.42 -4.71
CA GLY A 60 -4.63 0.92 -4.13
C GLY A 60 -4.75 2.24 -3.38
N LEU A 61 -5.78 3.05 -3.66
CA LEU A 61 -6.08 4.28 -2.91
C LEU A 61 -6.82 4.03 -1.60
N MET A 62 -7.39 2.85 -1.41
CA MET A 62 -8.18 2.53 -0.23
C MET A 62 -7.43 2.60 1.11
N PRO A 63 -6.16 2.18 1.24
CA PRO A 63 -5.42 2.35 2.49
C PRO A 63 -5.38 3.82 2.94
N LEU A 64 -5.32 4.77 2.01
CA LEU A 64 -5.35 6.20 2.32
C LEU A 64 -6.72 6.60 2.89
N VAL A 65 -7.80 6.17 2.24
CA VAL A 65 -9.18 6.41 2.69
C VAL A 65 -9.44 5.75 4.05
N ALA A 66 -9.01 4.51 4.24
CA ALA A 66 -9.14 3.77 5.49
C ALA A 66 -8.35 4.44 6.62
N ALA A 67 -7.15 4.95 6.34
CA ALA A 67 -6.34 5.69 7.31
C ALA A 67 -7.02 7.00 7.72
N LEU A 68 -7.59 7.75 6.77
CA LEU A 68 -8.37 8.96 7.02
C LEU A 68 -9.60 8.68 7.89
N VAL A 69 -10.36 7.63 7.56
CA VAL A 69 -11.55 7.23 8.31
C VAL A 69 -11.20 6.77 9.72
N ALA A 70 -10.16 5.94 9.88
CA ALA A 70 -9.70 5.49 11.19
C ALA A 70 -9.21 6.67 12.05
N ALA A 71 -8.39 7.56 11.49
CA ALA A 71 -7.88 8.74 12.20
C ALA A 71 -8.99 9.72 12.58
N GLY A 72 -10.01 9.89 11.72
CA GLY A 72 -11.18 10.70 12.02
C GLY A 72 -12.05 10.12 13.12
N TYR A 73 -12.17 8.80 13.17
CA TYR A 73 -12.98 8.12 14.18
C TYR A 73 -12.30 8.10 15.56
N GLU A 74 -10.97 7.98 15.62
CA GLU A 74 -10.24 7.89 16.88
C GLU A 74 -9.83 9.25 17.46
N ALA A 75 -9.41 10.20 16.62
CA ALA A 75 -8.79 11.45 17.06
C ALA A 75 -9.46 12.71 16.46
N GLY A 76 -10.56 12.54 15.72
CA GLY A 76 -11.34 13.65 15.18
C GLY A 76 -10.55 14.56 14.23
N ARG A 77 -10.90 15.85 14.21
CA ARG A 77 -10.26 16.87 13.36
C ARG A 77 -8.77 17.07 13.66
N ALA A 78 -8.37 16.94 14.92
CA ALA A 78 -6.96 17.06 15.32
C ALA A 78 -6.13 15.88 14.80
N GLY A 79 -6.66 14.65 14.89
CA GLY A 79 -6.04 13.46 14.31
C GLY A 79 -5.85 13.56 12.80
N LEU A 80 -6.90 13.94 12.06
CA LEU A 80 -6.80 14.17 10.62
C LEU A 80 -5.77 15.24 10.27
N GLY A 81 -5.80 16.38 10.99
CA GLY A 81 -4.87 17.48 10.75
C GLY A 81 -3.42 17.05 10.97
N THR A 82 -3.16 16.25 12.00
CA THR A 82 -1.82 15.72 12.28
C THR A 82 -1.37 14.76 11.19
N LEU A 83 -2.25 13.86 10.76
CA LEU A 83 -1.94 12.86 9.73
C LEU A 83 -1.73 13.50 8.35
N MET A 84 -2.53 14.50 7.98
CA MET A 84 -2.34 15.29 6.76
C MET A 84 -1.11 16.17 6.81
N LYS A 85 -0.81 16.79 7.95
CA LYS A 85 0.42 17.56 8.14
C LYS A 85 1.64 16.64 8.06
N GLN A 86 1.56 15.45 8.63
CA GLN A 86 2.60 14.44 8.48
C GLN A 86 2.71 14.06 6.99
N LEU A 87 1.62 13.72 6.30
CA LEU A 87 1.66 13.39 4.87
C LEU A 87 2.27 14.52 4.00
N ALA A 88 1.95 15.77 4.28
CA ALA A 88 2.43 16.94 3.53
C ALA A 88 3.89 17.34 3.87
N PHE A 89 4.36 17.03 5.08
CA PHE A 89 5.71 17.41 5.55
C PHE A 89 6.65 16.22 5.73
N THR A 90 6.21 14.99 5.43
CA THR A 90 7.07 13.80 5.50
C THR A 90 8.04 13.86 4.34
N ARG A 91 9.15 14.55 4.55
CA ARG A 91 10.32 14.43 3.69
C ARG A 91 10.91 13.05 3.93
N LEU A 92 10.61 12.10 3.05
CA LEU A 92 11.38 10.86 3.04
C LEU A 92 12.83 11.22 2.69
N PRO A 93 13.82 10.77 3.48
CA PRO A 93 15.21 10.99 3.12
C PRO A 93 15.42 10.35 1.75
N GLY A 94 16.02 11.07 0.79
CA GLY A 94 16.19 10.57 -0.58
C GLY A 94 16.88 9.20 -0.68
N ARG A 95 17.65 8.81 0.35
CA ARG A 95 18.20 7.47 0.53
C ARG A 95 17.13 6.38 0.57
N TRP A 96 15.99 6.61 1.22
CA TRP A 96 14.87 5.67 1.26
C TRP A 96 14.16 5.56 -0.09
N CYS A 97 14.01 6.66 -0.84
CA CYS A 97 13.54 6.60 -2.23
C CYS A 97 14.47 5.78 -3.12
N MET A 98 15.79 6.00 -2.99
CA MET A 98 16.80 5.20 -3.68
C MET A 98 16.69 3.72 -3.31
N VAL A 99 16.60 3.37 -2.02
CA VAL A 99 16.44 1.97 -1.57
C VAL A 99 15.15 1.36 -2.10
N ALA A 100 14.04 2.10 -2.15
CA ALA A 100 12.78 1.60 -2.69
C ALA A 100 12.87 1.32 -4.21
N LEU A 101 13.44 2.25 -4.98
CA LEU A 101 13.59 2.11 -6.43
C LEU A 101 14.64 1.06 -6.80
N LEU A 102 15.85 1.14 -6.23
CA LEU A 102 16.91 0.16 -6.48
C LEU A 102 16.52 -1.21 -5.92
N GLY A 103 15.91 -1.28 -4.74
CA GLY A 103 15.51 -2.53 -4.12
C GLY A 103 14.52 -3.30 -4.99
N MET A 104 13.51 -2.61 -5.54
CA MET A 104 12.56 -3.25 -6.45
C MET A 104 13.23 -3.71 -7.75
N ALA A 105 14.11 -2.90 -8.31
CA ALA A 105 14.90 -3.29 -9.49
C ALA A 105 15.80 -4.50 -9.20
N LEU A 106 16.42 -4.56 -8.02
CA LEU A 106 17.28 -5.65 -7.59
C LEU A 106 16.49 -6.94 -7.40
N VAL A 107 15.29 -6.87 -6.82
CA VAL A 107 14.39 -8.03 -6.65
C VAL A 107 13.97 -8.58 -8.01
N VAL A 108 13.59 -7.72 -8.96
CA VAL A 108 13.26 -8.15 -10.32
C VAL A 108 14.47 -8.79 -11.00
N LEU A 109 15.66 -8.19 -10.87
CA LEU A 109 16.90 -8.73 -11.42
C LEU A 109 17.23 -10.10 -10.80
N LEU A 110 17.08 -10.24 -9.48
CA LEU A 110 17.33 -11.48 -8.75
C LEU A 110 16.34 -12.58 -9.17
N ALA A 111 15.06 -12.23 -9.36
CA ALA A 111 14.04 -13.16 -9.83
C ALA A 111 14.34 -13.65 -11.26
N LEU A 112 14.80 -12.76 -12.14
CA LEU A 112 15.24 -13.13 -13.50
C LEU A 112 16.49 -14.01 -13.46
N LEU A 113 17.45 -13.71 -12.59
CA LEU A 113 18.66 -14.52 -12.38
C LEU A 113 18.33 -15.90 -11.81
N LEU A 114 17.42 -15.98 -10.82
CA LEU A 114 16.93 -17.25 -10.29
C LEU A 114 16.21 -18.05 -11.38
N GLY A 115 15.32 -17.40 -12.14
CA GLY A 115 14.62 -18.02 -13.27
C GLY A 115 15.59 -18.59 -14.30
N ARG A 116 16.69 -17.87 -14.59
CA ARG A 116 17.78 -18.35 -15.44
C ARG A 116 18.45 -19.60 -14.87
N MET A 117 18.75 -19.62 -13.57
CA MET A 117 19.42 -20.74 -12.91
C MET A 117 18.53 -21.99 -12.81
N LEU A 118 17.21 -21.81 -12.68
CA LEU A 118 16.24 -22.89 -12.50
C LEU A 118 15.73 -23.48 -13.82
N VAL A 119 15.53 -22.67 -14.86
CA VAL A 119 14.82 -23.08 -16.09
C VAL A 119 15.72 -23.09 -17.33
N GLY A 120 16.91 -22.48 -17.28
CA GLY A 120 17.90 -22.51 -18.38
C GLY A 120 17.52 -21.72 -19.64
N ALA A 121 16.25 -21.37 -19.82
CA ALA A 121 15.75 -20.49 -20.88
C ALA A 121 15.47 -19.08 -20.35
N TRP A 122 15.58 -18.08 -21.22
CA TRP A 122 15.08 -16.75 -20.91
C TRP A 122 13.58 -16.86 -20.64
N SER A 123 13.20 -16.63 -19.38
CA SER A 123 11.80 -16.49 -18.98
C SER A 123 11.13 -15.49 -19.93
N PRO A 124 9.88 -15.74 -20.40
CA PRO A 124 9.18 -14.83 -21.31
C PRO A 124 9.28 -13.40 -20.78
N ALA A 125 9.57 -12.46 -21.68
CA ALA A 125 9.80 -11.05 -21.35
C ALA A 125 8.74 -10.58 -20.33
N PRO A 126 9.16 -9.90 -19.25
CA PRO A 126 8.23 -9.49 -18.21
C PRO A 126 7.08 -8.72 -18.87
N PRO A 127 5.83 -8.97 -18.46
CA PRO A 127 4.65 -8.38 -19.09
C PRO A 127 4.83 -6.87 -19.20
N VAL A 128 4.34 -6.25 -20.28
CA VAL A 128 4.51 -4.80 -20.54
C VAL A 128 4.07 -3.94 -19.35
N VAL A 129 3.13 -4.44 -18.55
CA VAL A 129 2.68 -3.87 -17.28
C VAL A 129 3.84 -3.60 -16.30
N THR A 130 4.81 -4.51 -16.18
CA THR A 130 6.00 -4.36 -15.32
C THR A 130 6.92 -3.22 -15.76
N TRP A 131 6.95 -2.92 -17.06
CA TRP A 131 7.70 -1.80 -17.61
C TRP A 131 6.95 -0.47 -17.47
N GLN A 132 5.62 -0.50 -17.52
CA GLN A 132 4.78 0.67 -17.32
C GLN A 132 4.67 1.09 -15.84
N THR A 133 4.84 0.16 -14.90
CA THR A 133 4.81 0.49 -13.47
C THR A 133 6.06 1.21 -12.99
N LEU A 134 7.23 1.02 -13.63
CA LEU A 134 8.47 1.70 -13.30
C LEU A 134 8.41 3.24 -13.37
N PRO A 135 7.98 3.86 -14.49
CA PRO A 135 7.85 5.31 -14.57
C PRO A 135 6.73 5.83 -13.65
N LEU A 136 5.66 5.06 -13.44
CA LEU A 136 4.59 5.44 -12.53
C LEU A 136 5.07 5.44 -11.07
N LEU A 137 5.85 4.42 -10.67
CA LEU A 137 6.52 4.37 -9.37
C LEU A 137 7.49 5.54 -9.22
N ALA A 138 8.33 5.77 -10.22
CA ALA A 138 9.30 6.87 -10.20
C ALA A 138 8.60 8.23 -10.04
N LEU A 139 7.49 8.45 -10.74
CA LEU A 139 6.69 9.67 -10.62
C LEU A 139 6.05 9.82 -9.24
N VAL A 140 5.47 8.75 -8.68
CA VAL A 140 4.92 8.76 -7.32
C VAL A 140 6.01 9.05 -6.28
N TYR A 141 7.17 8.42 -6.38
CA TYR A 141 8.30 8.67 -5.47
C TYR A 141 8.91 10.06 -5.65
N LEU A 142 8.91 10.61 -6.87
CA LEU A 142 9.35 11.99 -7.14
C LEU A 142 8.39 13.00 -6.48
N ILE A 143 7.08 12.78 -6.58
CA ILE A 143 6.05 13.62 -5.93
C ILE A 143 6.20 13.58 -4.40
N ILE A 144 6.53 12.41 -3.83
CA ILE A 144 6.76 12.26 -2.39
C ILE A 144 8.10 12.89 -1.94
N ALA A 145 9.08 13.00 -2.85
CA ALA A 145 10.40 13.55 -2.55
C ALA A 145 10.49 15.08 -2.70
N LEU A 146 9.57 15.72 -3.44
CA LEU A 146 9.46 17.17 -3.61
C LEU A 146 8.76 17.81 -2.39
#